data_AF-A0A1F4LW80-F1
#
_entry.id   AF-A0A1F4LW80-F1
#
_cell.length_a   1.000
_cell.length_b   1.000
_cell.length_c   1.000
_cell.angle_alpha   90.00
_cell.angle_beta   90.00
_cell.angle_gamma   90.00
#
_symmetry.space_group_name_H-M   'P 1'
#
loop_
_entity.id
_entity.type
_entity.pdbx_description
1 polymer ?
#
loop_
_entity_poly.entity_id
_entity_poly.type
_entity_poly.pdbx_seq_one_letter_code
_entity_poly.pdbx_strand_id
1 'polypeptide(L)'
;MAVAYLQALLLTGARPGEVLGLRWDDINTKWHGLTIPDKVEGERVIPLTPYVSHLVHTLPRRNEWVFSSASKDTKGQTLSIPRNPHNQACAVAGIDGLTLHGLRRSFKSLTSGWKYPPGWWRN
;
A
#
# COMPACT_ATOMS: atom_id res chain seq x y z
N MET A 1 12.11 0.91 -0.44
CA MET A 1 10.98 1.81 -0.74
C MET A 1 10.11 1.29 -1.86
N ALA A 2 10.58 1.20 -3.11
CA ALA A 2 9.74 0.76 -4.23
C ALA A 2 9.11 -0.65 -4.05
N VAL A 3 9.89 -1.63 -3.57
CA VAL A 3 9.37 -2.98 -3.29
C VAL A 3 8.27 -2.96 -2.23
N ALA A 4 8.51 -2.28 -1.11
CA ALA A 4 7.53 -2.18 -0.03
C ALA A 4 6.23 -1.50 -0.48
N TYR A 5 6.33 -0.49 -1.34
CA TYR A 5 5.18 0.17 -1.96
C TYR A 5 4.33 -0.80 -2.80
N LEU A 6 4.98 -1.62 -3.63
CA LEU A 6 4.28 -2.62 -4.45
C LEU A 6 3.62 -3.72 -3.59
N GLN A 7 4.30 -4.17 -2.54
CA GLN A 7 3.77 -5.15 -1.61
C GLN A 7 2.56 -4.60 -0.86
N ALA A 8 2.61 -3.35 -0.39
CA ALA A 8 1.47 -2.69 0.23
C ALA A 8 0.28 -2.57 -0.73
N LEU A 9 0.51 -2.20 -2.00
CA LEU A 9 -0.56 -2.15 -3.01
C LEU A 9 -1.24 -3.50 -3.23
N LEU A 10 -0.44 -4.56 -3.34
CA LEU A 10 -0.95 -5.92 -3.55
C LEU A 10 -1.76 -6.42 -2.35
N LEU A 11 -1.29 -6.15 -1.13
CA LEU A 11 -1.86 -6.72 0.09
C LEU A 11 -3.00 -5.91 0.72
N THR A 12 -3.13 -4.63 0.35
CA THR A 12 -4.22 -3.75 0.86
C THR A 12 -5.30 -3.48 -0.19
N GLY A 13 -4.98 -3.67 -1.48
CA GLY A 13 -5.87 -3.29 -2.57
C GLY A 13 -6.12 -1.78 -2.71
N ALA A 14 -5.41 -0.94 -1.95
CA ALA A 14 -5.52 0.52 -2.03
C ALA A 14 -5.10 1.06 -3.40
N ARG A 15 -5.56 2.26 -3.76
CA ARG A 15 -5.21 2.89 -5.05
C ARG A 15 -3.72 3.31 -4.99
N PRO A 16 -2.97 3.24 -6.10
CA PRO A 16 -1.58 3.69 -6.17
C PRO A 16 -1.31 5.07 -5.55
N GLY A 17 -2.18 6.05 -5.82
CA GLY A 17 -2.07 7.40 -5.26
C GLY A 17 -2.39 7.48 -3.77
N GLU A 18 -3.30 6.65 -3.27
CA GLU A 18 -3.61 6.59 -1.83
C GLU A 18 -2.41 6.03 -1.07
N VAL A 19 -1.78 4.97 -1.57
CA VAL A 19 -0.59 4.38 -0.92
C VAL A 19 0.61 5.34 -0.97
N LEU A 20 0.80 6.08 -2.06
CA LEU A 20 1.84 7.11 -2.13
C LEU A 20 1.58 8.29 -1.21
N GLY A 21 0.32 8.60 -0.97
CA GLY A 21 -0.13 9.67 -0.10
C GLY A 21 -0.15 9.29 1.38
N LEU A 22 0.27 8.08 1.76
CA LEU A 22 0.28 7.68 3.16
C LEU A 22 1.32 8.43 3.97
N ARG A 23 0.87 9.01 5.07
CA ARG A 23 1.69 9.62 6.12
C ARG A 23 1.86 8.67 7.30
N TRP A 24 2.87 8.92 8.12
CA TRP A 24 3.07 8.12 9.33
C TRP A 24 1.90 8.20 10.30
N ASP A 25 1.20 9.34 10.31
CA ASP A 25 0.01 9.58 11.15
C ASP A 25 -1.22 8.77 10.68
N ASP A 26 -1.23 8.33 9.43
CA ASP A 26 -2.28 7.46 8.88
C ASP A 26 -2.12 5.99 9.31
N ILE A 27 -1.00 5.64 9.97
CA ILE A 27 -0.68 4.29 10.41
C ILE A 27 -1.01 4.13 11.90
N ASN A 28 -2.09 3.39 12.17
CA ASN A 28 -2.46 3.03 13.52
C ASN A 28 -1.78 1.73 13.95
N THR A 29 -0.67 1.85 14.67
CA THR A 29 0.12 0.71 15.15
C THR A 29 -0.53 -0.06 16.29
N LYS A 30 -1.43 0.58 17.06
CA LYS A 30 -2.13 -0.05 18.20
C LYS A 30 -3.29 -0.92 17.73
N TRP A 31 -4.01 -0.48 16.71
CA TRP A 31 -5.20 -1.14 16.18
C TRP A 31 -4.95 -1.85 14.84
N HIS A 32 -3.69 -1.91 14.40
CA HIS A 32 -3.27 -2.46 13.10
C HIS A 32 -4.17 -1.97 11.95
N GLY A 33 -4.31 -0.65 11.84
CA GLY A 33 -5.17 -0.02 10.85
C GLY A 33 -4.42 1.00 10.00
N LEU A 34 -4.85 1.14 8.75
CA LEU A 34 -4.36 2.14 7.81
C LEU A 34 -5.53 3.03 7.41
N THR A 35 -5.48 4.30 7.78
CA THR A 35 -6.53 5.28 7.46
C THR A 35 -6.26 5.84 6.07
N ILE A 36 -7.26 5.77 5.19
CA ILE A 36 -7.19 6.38 3.86
C ILE A 36 -8.31 7.39 3.73
N PRO A 37 -8.01 8.65 3.37
CA PRO A 37 -9.05 9.62 3.07
C PRO A 37 -9.85 9.18 1.85
N ASP A 38 -11.17 9.11 2.01
CA ASP A 38 -12.11 8.77 0.95
C ASP A 38 -12.92 10.02 0.58
N LYS A 39 -12.94 10.38 -0.71
CA LYS A 39 -13.61 11.59 -1.18
C LYS A 39 -15.13 11.55 -0.97
N VAL A 40 -15.72 10.38 -0.75
CA VAL A 40 -17.17 10.19 -0.66
C VAL A 40 -17.59 9.96 0.79
N GLU A 41 -16.85 9.14 1.54
CA GLU A 41 -17.22 8.76 2.92
C GLU A 41 -16.33 9.41 4.01
N GLY A 42 -15.45 10.34 3.63
CA GLY A 42 -14.52 11.02 4.53
C GLY A 42 -13.23 10.22 4.70
N GLU A 43 -13.30 9.07 5.38
CA GLU A 43 -12.15 8.20 5.62
C GLU A 43 -12.59 6.74 5.67
N ARG A 44 -11.70 5.83 5.24
CA ARG A 44 -11.87 4.39 5.44
C ARG A 44 -10.64 3.79 6.09
N VAL A 45 -10.87 2.85 7.00
CA VAL A 45 -9.80 2.09 7.66
C VAL A 45 -9.61 0.76 6.93
N ILE A 46 -8.41 0.51 6.44
CA ILE A 46 -8.00 -0.79 5.91
C ILE A 46 -7.23 -1.53 7.02
N PRO A 47 -7.65 -2.75 7.41
CA PRO A 47 -6.87 -3.57 8.33
C PRO A 47 -5.47 -3.83 7.78
N LEU A 48 -4.43 -3.53 8.56
CA LEU A 48 -3.06 -3.91 8.26
C LEU A 48 -2.91 -5.40 8.53
N THR A 49 -2.57 -6.15 7.49
CA THR A 49 -2.10 -7.52 7.69
C THR A 49 -0.81 -7.50 8.53
N PRO A 50 -0.51 -8.55 9.32
CA PRO A 50 0.71 -8.62 10.11
C PRO A 50 1.98 -8.39 9.28
N TYR A 51 1.97 -8.88 8.03
CA TYR A 51 3.08 -8.68 7.11
C TYR A 51 3.26 -7.21 6.71
N VAL A 52 2.19 -6.50 6.35
CA VAL A 52 2.28 -5.08 5.98
C VAL A 52 2.68 -4.23 7.18
N SER A 53 2.18 -4.55 8.38
CA SER A 53 2.61 -3.89 9.62
C SER A 53 4.11 -4.04 9.84
N HIS A 54 4.63 -5.27 9.77
CA HIS A 54 6.07 -5.53 9.88
C HIS A 54 6.87 -4.77 8.81
N LEU A 55 6.43 -4.85 7.55
CA LEU A 55 7.05 -4.15 6.42
C LEU A 55 7.16 -2.65 6.70
N VAL A 56 6.06 -1.99 7.09
CA VAL A 56 6.03 -0.55 7.41
C VAL A 56 6.95 -0.20 8.57
N HIS A 57 7.04 -1.05 9.61
CA HIS A 57 7.95 -0.83 10.75
C HIS A 57 9.43 -0.88 10.37
N THR A 58 9.80 -1.57 9.29
CA THR A 58 11.19 -1.62 8.82
C THR A 58 11.59 -0.44 7.93
N LEU A 59 10.63 0.40 7.52
CA LEU A 59 10.90 1.52 6.61
C LEU A 59 11.52 2.70 7.36
N PRO A 60 12.55 3.36 6.79
CA PRO A 60 13.15 4.52 7.42
C PRO A 60 12.22 5.74 7.37
N ARG A 61 12.02 6.36 8.53
CA ARG A 61 11.22 7.59 8.72
C ARG A 61 12.03 8.84 8.35
N ARG A 62 12.17 9.11 7.05
CA ARG A 62 12.98 10.24 6.54
C ARG A 62 12.23 11.58 6.51
N ASN A 63 10.91 11.53 6.36
CA ASN A 63 9.98 12.67 6.30
C ASN A 63 8.57 12.19 6.71
N GLU A 64 7.56 13.03 6.51
CA GLU A 64 6.15 12.73 6.86
C GLU A 64 5.54 11.53 6.11
N TRP A 65 6.09 11.16 4.94
CA TRP A 65 5.54 10.11 4.08
C TRP A 65 6.08 8.73 4.45
N VAL A 66 5.20 7.73 4.48
CA VAL A 66 5.58 6.32 4.72
C VAL A 66 6.51 5.81 3.62
N PHE A 67 6.16 6.10 2.37
CA PHE A 67 6.96 5.76 1.20
C PHE A 67 7.74 6.97 0.72
N SER A 68 8.77 7.34 1.47
CA SER A 68 9.62 8.50 1.13
C SER A 68 10.55 8.23 -0.06
N SER A 69 10.83 9.28 -0.84
CA SER A 69 11.88 9.18 -1.87
C SER A 69 13.26 9.02 -1.24
N ALA A 70 14.11 8.23 -1.89
CA ALA A 70 15.50 8.02 -1.48
C ALA A 70 16.50 8.89 -2.28
N SER A 71 16.05 9.57 -3.35
CA SER A 71 16.94 10.40 -4.17
C SER A 71 17.29 11.70 -3.46
N LYS A 72 18.53 12.17 -3.66
CA LYS A 72 19.00 13.46 -3.15
C LYS A 72 18.21 14.63 -3.74
N ASP A 73 17.84 14.54 -5.02
CA ASP A 73 17.17 15.61 -5.76
C ASP A 73 15.70 15.81 -5.33
N THR A 74 15.10 14.78 -4.75
CA THR A 74 13.70 14.79 -4.29
C THR A 74 13.62 14.60 -2.78
N LYS A 75 14.63 15.09 -2.05
CA LYS A 75 14.68 14.98 -0.59
C LYS A 75 13.44 15.64 0.03
N GLY A 76 12.82 14.96 0.99
CA GLY A 76 11.61 15.47 1.64
C GLY A 76 10.31 15.17 0.89
N GLN A 77 10.36 14.61 -0.32
CA GLN A 77 9.17 14.24 -1.08
C GLN A 77 8.76 12.77 -0.88
N THR A 78 7.51 12.45 -1.23
CA THR A 78 7.04 11.07 -1.39
C THR A 78 7.71 10.39 -2.60
N LEU A 79 7.69 9.07 -2.63
CA LEU A 79 8.17 8.26 -3.74
C LEU A 79 7.41 8.63 -5.03
N SER A 80 8.12 8.88 -6.12
CA SER A 80 7.48 8.96 -7.44
C SER A 80 7.02 7.57 -7.87
N ILE A 81 5.83 7.46 -8.50
CA ILE A 81 5.29 6.15 -8.93
C ILE A 81 6.39 5.40 -9.71
N PRO A 82 6.89 4.26 -9.20
CA PRO A 82 8.01 3.57 -9.81
C PRO A 82 7.53 2.76 -11.02
N ARG A 83 7.16 3.43 -12.11
CA ARG A 83 6.73 2.79 -13.36
C ARG A 83 7.83 1.89 -13.94
N ASN A 84 9.08 2.36 -13.93
CA ASN A 84 10.22 1.59 -14.45
C ASN A 84 10.63 0.41 -13.54
N PRO A 85 10.81 0.57 -12.21
CA PRO A 85 11.13 -0.56 -11.33
C PRO A 85 10.03 -1.63 -11.28
N HIS A 86 8.75 -1.25 -11.40
CA HIS A 86 7.65 -2.20 -11.52
C HIS A 86 7.78 -3.04 -12.79
N ASN A 87 8.02 -2.40 -13.94
CA ASN A 87 8.20 -3.09 -15.21
C ASN A 87 9.45 -3.99 -15.20
N GLN A 88 10.54 -3.54 -14.55
CA GLN A 88 11.75 -4.35 -14.37
C GLN A 88 11.51 -5.56 -13.46
N ALA A 89 10.77 -5.40 -12.35
CA ALA A 89 10.42 -6.52 -11.49
C ALA A 89 9.51 -7.54 -12.21
N CYS A 90 8.57 -7.08 -13.04
CA CYS A 90 7.73 -7.93 -13.88
C CYS A 90 8.56 -8.67 -14.93
N ALA A 91 9.51 -7.98 -15.59
CA ALA A 91 10.42 -8.58 -16.57
C ALA A 91 11.35 -9.63 -15.93
N VAL A 92 11.91 -9.36 -14.75
CA VAL A 92 12.73 -10.34 -14.00
C VAL A 92 11.90 -11.53 -13.54
N ALA A 93 10.63 -11.32 -13.17
CA ALA A 93 9.71 -12.38 -12.76
C ALA A 93 9.09 -13.16 -13.93
N GLY A 94 9.35 -12.77 -15.19
CA GLY A 94 8.74 -13.38 -16.38
C GLY A 94 7.22 -13.15 -16.48
N ILE A 95 6.70 -12.10 -15.86
CA ILE A 95 5.27 -11.79 -15.82
C ILE A 95 4.97 -10.69 -16.83
N ASP A 96 4.41 -11.05 -17.98
CA ASP A 96 3.98 -10.09 -19.00
C ASP A 96 2.65 -9.40 -18.62
N GLY A 97 2.57 -8.09 -18.85
CA GLY A 97 1.32 -7.32 -18.74
C GLY A 97 0.81 -7.05 -17.32
N LEU A 98 1.55 -7.40 -16.26
CA LEU A 98 1.20 -6.97 -14.92
C LEU A 98 1.33 -5.44 -14.86
N THR A 99 0.30 -4.80 -14.31
CA THR A 99 0.27 -3.34 -14.08
C THR A 99 -0.10 -3.08 -12.63
N LEU A 100 0.15 -1.86 -12.13
CA LEU A 100 -0.34 -1.46 -10.79
C LEU A 100 -1.87 -1.63 -10.66
N HIS A 101 -2.60 -1.48 -11.78
CA HIS A 101 -4.04 -1.77 -11.82
C HIS A 101 -4.33 -3.27 -11.71
N GLY A 102 -3.50 -4.12 -12.33
CA GLY A 102 -3.54 -5.58 -12.22
C GLY A 102 -3.31 -6.07 -10.79
N LEU A 103 -2.33 -5.52 -10.07
CA LEU A 103 -2.07 -5.87 -8.66
C LEU A 103 -3.30 -5.66 -7.76
N ARG A 104 -4.00 -4.52 -7.93
CA ARG A 104 -5.27 -4.25 -7.23
C ARG A 104 -6.37 -5.25 -7.59
N ARG A 105 -6.43 -5.69 -8.84
CA ARG A 105 -7.39 -6.71 -9.31
C ARG A 105 -7.08 -8.09 -8.73
N SER A 106 -5.80 -8.45 -8.58
CA SER A 106 -5.37 -9.68 -7.92
C SER A 106 -5.83 -9.74 -6.47
N PHE A 107 -5.74 -8.64 -5.71
CA PHE A 107 -6.31 -8.58 -4.35
C PHE A 107 -7.81 -8.90 -4.34
N LYS A 108 -8.60 -8.25 -5.22
CA LYS A 108 -10.05 -8.54 -5.36
C LYS A 108 -10.32 -10.00 -5.72
N SER A 109 -9.50 -10.59 -6.59
CA SER A 109 -9.63 -12.01 -6.96
C SER A 109 -9.33 -12.92 -5.77
N LEU A 110 -8.27 -12.63 -4.99
CA LEU A 110 -7.87 -13.41 -3.82
C LEU A 110 -8.88 -13.33 -2.67
N THR A 111 -9.56 -12.19 -2.51
CA THR A 111 -10.58 -12.01 -1.46
C THR A 111 -11.99 -12.39 -1.88
N SER A 112 -12.23 -12.62 -3.18
CA SER A 112 -13.55 -13.04 -3.69
C SER A 112 -14.00 -14.42 -3.18
N GLY A 113 -13.05 -15.29 -2.80
CA GLY A 113 -13.34 -16.59 -2.19
C GLY A 113 -13.57 -16.53 -0.66
N TRP A 114 -13.30 -15.41 0.00
CA TRP A 114 -13.36 -15.30 1.45
C TRP A 114 -14.73 -14.78 1.89
N LYS A 115 -15.67 -15.69 2.16
CA LYS A 115 -16.90 -15.37 2.89
C LYS A 115 -16.54 -15.10 4.35
N TYR A 116 -16.46 -13.83 4.76
CA TYR A 116 -16.51 -13.50 6.18
C TYR A 116 -17.89 -13.91 6.75
N PRO A 117 -17.97 -14.50 7.96
CA PRO A 117 -19.24 -14.60 8.64
C PRO A 117 -19.77 -13.18 8.94
N PRO A 118 -21.06 -12.90 8.70
CA PRO A 118 -21.63 -11.58 9.00
C PRO A 118 -21.59 -11.34 10.52
N GLY A 119 -21.00 -10.22 10.97
CA GLY A 119 -21.10 -9.77 12.37
C GLY A 119 -19.93 -8.98 12.99
N TRP A 120 -18.79 -8.81 12.32
CA TRP A 120 -17.56 -8.33 12.97
C TRP A 120 -17.33 -6.80 12.96
N TRP A 121 -18.36 -5.98 12.67
CA TRP A 121 -18.21 -4.52 12.54
C TRP A 121 -19.15 -3.70 13.44
N ARG A 122 -19.62 -4.26 14.57
CA ARG A 122 -20.23 -3.47 15.64
C ARG A 122 -19.36 -3.55 16.88
N ASN A 123 -18.58 -2.49 17.10
CA ASN A 123 -18.45 -1.74 18.35
C ASN A 123 -17.41 -0.64 18.18
#